data_AF-A0A2G6FH96-F1
#
_entry.id   AF-A0A2G6FH96-F1
#
_cell.length_a   1.000
_cell.length_b   1.000
_cell.length_c   1.000
_cell.angle_alpha   90.00
_cell.angle_beta   90.00
_cell.angle_gamma   90.00
#
_symmetry.space_group_name_H-M   'P 1'
#
loop_
_entity.id
_entity.type
_entity.pdbx_description
1 polymer ?
#
loop_
_entity_poly.entity_id
_entity_poly.type
_entity_poly.pdbx_seq_one_letter_code
_entity_poly.pdbx_strand_id
1 'polypeptide(L)'
;MASGFLSDRPPKVAPAADKDVGAVSGGSFSGPSASRPDDAWSMKTRPDIIVMGVNHKTAEVELRECLGFSREQAAAATGGLLGAKVVEEVMILSTCNRVEILLTSPDADLAIPVVKQYLSDSKALDLARFDKALYIYTGDEAVRHVFRVAASLDSMVVGEPQILGQLKDAYREAAAHKSAGVVLNRLLHKAFFTAKRVRTETGIGGHAVSISYAAIELARKIFGELANRNVMLIGAGEMAELAVEHLIRARAGKIYVANRTFERGMALARRFNGNPLRFEEIVDSLGDVDIIISSTGAPGFVLTRQMVKSPLRRRRGRALFLIDIAVPRDIDPDIHSLSNVYVYDIDDLQGVVEGNIEDRLREALKAERLIDEAVLTFRRWFEELDAVPTIKALHERLGGIAAAELEKTMAHSLSGLSASDEDALRRMCTAMVRKILHHPTRYLKRDGQMGDSRKVLATVRKLFSLDEE
;
A
#
# COMPACT_ATOMS: atom_id res chain seq x y z
N MET A 1 58.11 15.37 -29.84
CA MET A 1 59.19 16.05 -29.10
C MET A 1 59.30 15.40 -27.73
N ALA A 2 60.50 14.95 -27.38
CA ALA A 2 60.90 14.36 -26.10
C ALA A 2 60.58 15.32 -24.92
N SER A 3 60.47 14.97 -23.63
CA SER A 3 61.17 14.06 -22.70
C SER A 3 60.37 14.19 -21.37
N GLY A 4 60.47 13.43 -20.27
CA GLY A 4 61.45 12.49 -19.72
C GLY A 4 60.96 12.04 -18.32
N PHE A 5 61.67 11.06 -17.75
CA PHE A 5 61.34 10.12 -16.67
C PHE A 5 61.79 10.54 -15.23
N LEU A 6 61.45 9.68 -14.25
CA LEU A 6 62.00 9.45 -12.86
C LEU A 6 61.22 10.14 -11.71
N SER A 7 60.50 9.47 -10.80
CA SER A 7 60.78 8.43 -9.76
C SER A 7 61.54 8.93 -8.52
N ASP A 8 60.88 8.93 -7.34
CA ASP A 8 61.33 8.25 -6.11
C ASP A 8 60.45 8.59 -4.86
N ARG A 9 60.22 7.57 -4.01
CA ARG A 9 59.71 7.64 -2.61
C ARG A 9 60.93 7.46 -1.66
N PRO A 10 60.77 7.47 -0.31
CA PRO A 10 60.16 8.41 0.64
C PRO A 10 61.20 8.78 1.76
N PRO A 11 60.77 9.28 2.94
CA PRO A 11 61.28 8.61 4.16
C PRO A 11 60.26 8.41 5.30
N LYS A 12 60.58 7.42 6.14
CA LYS A 12 59.95 7.02 7.42
C LYS A 12 60.36 7.96 8.57
N VAL A 13 59.46 8.20 9.54
CA VAL A 13 59.80 8.40 10.97
C VAL A 13 58.62 7.92 11.85
N ALA A 14 58.92 7.23 12.94
CA ALA A 14 58.07 6.91 14.10
C ALA A 14 58.91 7.17 15.38
N PRO A 15 58.42 6.94 16.62
CA PRO A 15 57.24 7.44 17.34
C PRO A 15 57.64 8.23 18.62
N ALA A 16 56.70 8.85 19.35
CA ALA A 16 56.94 9.29 20.74
C ALA A 16 55.64 9.40 21.57
N ALA A 17 55.81 9.11 22.84
CA ALA A 17 54.88 8.74 23.90
C ALA A 17 54.13 9.91 24.57
N ASP A 18 52.87 9.63 24.94
CA ASP A 18 52.30 9.62 26.30
C ASP A 18 52.47 10.84 27.23
N LYS A 19 51.34 11.45 27.62
CA LYS A 19 51.09 11.97 28.99
C LYS A 19 49.59 11.95 29.31
N ASP A 20 49.31 11.22 30.38
CA ASP A 20 48.09 11.12 31.20
C ASP A 20 47.36 12.45 31.52
N VAL A 21 46.05 12.37 31.75
CA VAL A 21 45.41 12.32 33.10
C VAL A 21 43.89 12.36 32.95
N GLY A 22 43.17 11.42 33.58
CA GLY A 22 41.76 11.61 33.93
C GLY A 22 40.87 10.36 33.99
N ALA A 23 41.16 9.43 34.91
CA ALA A 23 40.29 8.30 35.22
C ALA A 23 39.06 8.71 36.05
N VAL A 24 37.88 8.22 35.68
CA VAL A 24 36.76 7.97 36.60
C VAL A 24 36.06 6.66 36.19
N SER A 25 36.06 5.72 37.14
CA SER A 25 35.27 4.48 37.33
C SER A 25 34.06 4.25 36.39
N GLY A 26 33.81 3.05 35.86
CA GLY A 26 33.80 1.76 36.54
C GLY A 26 32.33 1.33 36.75
N GLY A 27 31.82 0.51 35.84
CA GLY A 27 30.44 0.01 35.86
C GLY A 27 30.34 -1.32 35.10
N SER A 28 30.84 -2.38 35.72
CA SER A 28 30.71 -3.76 35.27
C SER A 28 29.28 -4.25 35.52
N PHE A 29 28.48 -4.44 34.46
CA PHE A 29 27.24 -5.22 34.54
C PHE A 29 27.60 -6.70 34.42
N SER A 30 27.65 -7.37 35.57
CA SER A 30 27.57 -8.83 35.67
C SER A 30 26.12 -9.20 35.98
N GLY A 31 25.48 -9.92 35.05
CA GLY A 31 24.16 -10.54 35.19
C GLY A 31 24.27 -12.05 34.97
N PRO A 32 23.32 -12.85 35.51
CA PRO A 32 23.62 -14.14 36.12
C PRO A 32 23.87 -15.27 35.10
N SER A 33 24.83 -16.12 35.47
CA SER A 33 24.96 -17.49 34.97
C SER A 33 23.66 -18.25 35.22
N ALA A 34 22.94 -18.57 34.14
CA ALA A 34 21.89 -19.57 34.11
C ALA A 34 22.22 -20.56 32.99
N SER A 35 22.25 -21.84 33.39
CA SER A 35 22.41 -23.07 32.62
C SER A 35 22.08 -22.99 31.12
N ARG A 36 23.01 -23.49 30.29
CA ARG A 36 22.75 -23.88 28.90
C ARG A 36 21.61 -24.90 28.84
N PRO A 37 20.55 -24.64 28.06
CA PRO A 37 19.81 -25.70 27.41
C PRO A 37 20.46 -25.94 26.04
N ASP A 38 21.17 -27.07 25.92
CA ASP A 38 21.29 -27.72 24.62
C ASP A 38 19.86 -28.02 24.10
N ASP A 39 19.69 -28.02 22.77
CA ASP A 39 18.47 -28.39 22.02
C ASP A 39 17.34 -27.35 21.88
N ALA A 40 17.56 -26.30 21.08
CA ALA A 40 16.54 -25.76 20.17
C ALA A 40 17.13 -24.69 19.22
N TRP A 41 17.95 -25.09 18.24
CA TRP A 41 18.07 -24.28 17.03
C TRP A 41 16.73 -24.37 16.29
N SER A 42 15.76 -23.56 16.71
CA SER A 42 14.62 -23.21 15.87
C SER A 42 15.17 -22.32 14.75
N MET A 43 15.80 -22.94 13.74
CA MET A 43 16.08 -22.30 12.47
C MET A 43 14.72 -21.94 11.83
N LYS A 44 14.19 -20.76 12.18
CA LYS A 44 13.13 -20.13 11.38
C LYS A 44 13.74 -19.85 10.01
N THR A 45 13.47 -20.74 9.06
CA THR A 45 13.91 -20.64 7.67
C THR A 45 13.14 -19.59 6.88
N ARG A 46 12.02 -19.09 7.44
CA ARG A 46 11.16 -18.08 6.83
C ARG A 46 11.09 -16.84 7.71
N PRO A 47 11.12 -15.64 7.12
CA PRO A 47 10.90 -14.42 7.87
C PRO A 47 9.44 -14.28 8.32
N ASP A 48 9.22 -13.59 9.42
CA ASP A 48 7.90 -13.11 9.83
C ASP A 48 7.49 -11.92 8.94
N ILE A 49 6.22 -11.90 8.52
CA ILE A 49 5.61 -10.76 7.81
C ILE A 49 4.91 -9.90 8.86
N ILE A 50 5.21 -8.60 8.87
CA ILE A 50 4.75 -7.68 9.91
C ILE A 50 4.14 -6.45 9.25
N VAL A 51 2.96 -6.04 9.71
CA VAL A 51 2.40 -4.72 9.46
C VAL A 51 2.33 -3.98 10.78
N MET A 52 2.93 -2.81 10.83
CA MET A 52 2.81 -1.90 11.95
C MET A 52 2.35 -0.53 11.46
N GLY A 53 1.33 0.04 12.09
CA GLY A 53 0.84 1.33 11.65
C GLY A 53 -0.22 1.95 12.52
N VAL A 54 -0.69 3.12 12.08
CA VAL A 54 -1.83 3.84 12.62
C VAL A 54 -2.83 4.11 11.49
N ASN A 55 -4.10 4.25 11.83
CA ASN A 55 -5.13 4.64 10.87
C ASN A 55 -6.19 5.53 11.56
N HIS A 56 -7.14 6.04 10.78
CA HIS A 56 -8.24 6.88 11.26
C HIS A 56 -9.09 6.29 12.40
N LYS A 57 -9.04 4.96 12.64
CA LYS A 57 -9.75 4.29 13.74
C LYS A 57 -8.94 4.28 15.03
N THR A 58 -7.61 4.24 14.93
CA THR A 58 -6.71 4.10 16.09
C THR A 58 -6.03 5.40 16.49
N ALA A 59 -5.99 6.40 15.60
CA ALA A 59 -5.29 7.66 15.82
C ALA A 59 -6.08 8.88 15.28
N GLU A 60 -6.11 9.93 16.09
CA GLU A 60 -6.57 11.27 15.71
C GLU A 60 -5.76 11.84 14.54
N VAL A 61 -6.30 12.87 13.87
CA VAL A 61 -5.69 13.44 12.65
C VAL A 61 -4.30 14.00 12.96
N GLU A 62 -4.15 14.72 14.06
CA GLU A 62 -2.91 15.38 14.49
C GLU A 62 -1.77 14.38 14.68
N LEU A 63 -2.06 13.21 15.26
CA LEU A 63 -1.09 12.14 15.44
C LEU A 63 -0.69 11.51 14.10
N ARG A 64 -1.65 11.33 13.19
CA ARG A 64 -1.39 10.81 11.84
C ARG A 64 -0.57 11.76 10.99
N GLU A 65 -0.80 13.07 11.11
CA GLU A 65 0.01 14.08 10.43
C GLU A 65 1.47 14.07 10.89
N CYS A 66 1.69 13.92 12.20
CA CYS A 66 3.04 13.80 12.77
C CYS A 66 3.77 12.54 12.29
N LEU A 67 3.06 11.42 12.13
CA LEU A 67 3.62 10.15 11.67
C LEU A 67 3.71 10.04 10.15
N GLY A 68 3.00 10.88 9.40
CA GLY A 68 2.94 10.87 7.94
C GLY A 68 4.31 11.06 7.29
N PHE A 69 4.54 10.39 6.16
CA PHE A 69 5.76 10.50 5.36
C PHE A 69 5.50 11.24 4.05
N SER A 70 6.37 12.22 3.74
CA SER A 70 6.57 12.66 2.36
C SER A 70 7.24 11.55 1.55
N ARG A 71 7.27 11.69 0.21
CA ARG A 71 7.93 10.70 -0.66
C ARG A 71 9.42 10.56 -0.35
N GLU A 72 10.11 11.68 -0.13
CA GLU A 72 11.54 11.72 0.20
C GLU A 72 11.80 11.12 1.58
N GLN A 73 10.94 11.43 2.56
CA GLN A 73 11.03 10.85 3.90
C GLN A 73 10.78 9.34 3.88
N ALA A 74 9.82 8.85 3.08
CA ALA A 74 9.56 7.43 2.94
C ALA A 74 10.75 6.69 2.33
N ALA A 75 11.41 7.27 1.31
CA ALA A 75 12.62 6.69 0.72
C ALA A 75 13.78 6.63 1.72
N ALA A 76 14.02 7.71 2.47
CA ALA A 76 15.05 7.74 3.51
C ALA A 76 14.76 6.73 4.64
N ALA A 77 13.49 6.66 5.08
CA ALA A 77 13.05 5.73 6.11
C ALA A 77 13.21 4.26 5.68
N THR A 78 12.88 3.95 4.43
CA THR A 78 13.08 2.63 3.83
C THR A 78 14.56 2.23 3.87
N GLY A 79 15.46 3.13 3.48
CA GLY A 79 16.91 2.88 3.54
C GLY A 79 17.44 2.67 4.96
N GLY A 80 16.97 3.48 5.92
CA GLY A 80 17.36 3.35 7.33
C GLY A 80 16.89 2.04 7.96
N LEU A 81 15.66 1.63 7.68
CA LEU A 81 15.09 0.37 8.19
C LEU A 81 15.82 -0.86 7.64
N LEU A 82 16.13 -0.89 6.34
CA LEU A 82 16.96 -1.96 5.76
C LEU A 82 18.38 -2.02 6.35
N GLY A 83 18.93 -0.86 6.74
CA GLY A 83 20.24 -0.77 7.39
C GLY A 83 20.30 -1.40 8.79
N ALA A 84 19.14 -1.57 9.47
CA ALA A 84 19.07 -2.08 10.83
C ALA A 84 19.34 -3.59 10.97
N LYS A 85 19.52 -4.32 9.85
CA LYS A 85 19.81 -5.78 9.76
C LYS A 85 18.75 -6.72 10.34
N VAL A 86 17.77 -6.20 11.09
CA VAL A 86 16.60 -6.95 11.57
C VAL A 86 15.41 -6.85 10.60
N VAL A 87 15.54 -6.10 9.50
CA VAL A 87 14.53 -5.95 8.45
C VAL A 87 15.14 -6.39 7.12
N GLU A 88 14.47 -7.29 6.41
CA GLU A 88 14.94 -7.84 5.11
C GLU A 88 14.25 -7.15 3.92
N GLU A 89 12.94 -6.91 4.04
CA GLU A 89 12.13 -6.23 3.04
C GLU A 89 11.25 -5.20 3.75
N VAL A 90 11.01 -4.04 3.12
CA VAL A 90 10.16 -3.00 3.70
C VAL A 90 9.47 -2.15 2.63
N MET A 91 8.22 -1.78 2.92
CA MET A 91 7.41 -0.83 2.17
C MET A 91 6.64 0.05 3.15
N ILE A 92 6.57 1.35 2.85
CA ILE A 92 5.82 2.32 3.65
C ILE A 92 4.62 2.80 2.84
N LEU A 93 3.42 2.66 3.41
CA LEU A 93 2.17 3.23 2.91
C LEU A 93 1.80 4.43 3.77
N SER A 94 1.91 5.63 3.22
CA SER A 94 1.54 6.88 3.89
C SER A 94 0.44 7.56 3.10
N THR A 95 -0.73 7.74 3.71
CA THR A 95 -1.89 8.42 3.15
C THR A 95 -2.48 9.37 4.18
N CYS A 96 -3.47 10.18 3.80
CA CYS A 96 -4.19 11.03 4.76
C CYS A 96 -4.87 10.22 5.88
N ASN A 97 -5.21 8.95 5.64
CA ASN A 97 -6.02 8.13 6.54
C ASN A 97 -5.25 7.02 7.26
N ARG A 98 -4.00 6.75 6.86
CA ARG A 98 -3.15 5.73 7.49
C ARG A 98 -1.67 5.94 7.22
N VAL A 99 -0.87 5.46 8.16
CA VAL A 99 0.57 5.30 8.01
C VAL A 99 0.90 3.88 8.42
N GLU A 100 1.37 3.07 7.48
CA GLU A 100 1.67 1.65 7.68
C GLU A 100 3.07 1.34 7.16
N ILE A 101 3.81 0.56 7.94
CA ILE A 101 5.08 -0.06 7.56
C ILE A 101 4.82 -1.55 7.43
N LEU A 102 4.90 -2.05 6.20
CA LEU A 102 4.87 -3.47 5.87
C LEU A 102 6.31 -3.94 5.70
N LEU A 103 6.72 -4.95 6.46
CA LEU A 103 8.09 -5.44 6.45
C LEU A 103 8.19 -6.95 6.64
N THR A 104 9.35 -7.50 6.32
CA THR A 104 9.74 -8.85 6.68
C THR A 104 10.96 -8.85 7.58
N SER A 105 10.99 -9.77 8.54
CA SER A 105 12.09 -9.90 9.49
C SER A 105 12.35 -11.37 9.83
N PRO A 106 13.59 -11.80 10.08
CA PRO A 106 13.86 -13.13 10.63
C PRO A 106 13.18 -13.36 11.99
N ASP A 107 12.97 -12.29 12.76
CA ASP A 107 12.41 -12.33 14.11
C ASP A 107 11.56 -11.09 14.41
N ALA A 108 10.24 -11.29 14.47
CA ALA A 108 9.31 -10.21 14.78
C ALA A 108 9.54 -9.56 16.14
N ASP A 109 9.93 -10.33 17.16
CA ASP A 109 10.09 -9.83 18.53
C ASP A 109 11.28 -8.86 18.63
N LEU A 110 12.28 -9.03 17.76
CA LEU A 110 13.41 -8.11 17.63
C LEU A 110 13.11 -6.93 16.71
N ALA A 111 12.40 -7.15 15.61
CA ALA A 111 12.13 -6.09 14.64
C ALA A 111 11.15 -5.04 15.16
N ILE A 112 10.09 -5.46 15.87
CA ILE A 112 9.03 -4.55 16.33
C ILE A 112 9.58 -3.40 17.19
N PRO A 113 10.37 -3.64 18.26
CA PRO A 113 10.95 -2.57 19.07
C PRO A 113 11.87 -1.66 18.26
N VAL A 114 12.66 -2.21 17.34
CA VAL A 114 13.59 -1.43 16.50
C VAL A 114 12.83 -0.49 15.57
N VAL A 115 11.77 -0.95 14.93
CA VAL A 115 10.98 -0.11 14.02
C VAL A 115 10.20 0.95 14.80
N LYS A 116 9.71 0.62 16.01
CA LYS A 116 9.11 1.59 16.94
C LYS A 116 10.08 2.71 17.32
N GLN A 117 11.30 2.34 17.72
CA GLN A 117 12.33 3.31 18.06
C GLN A 117 12.73 4.15 16.85
N TYR A 118 12.87 3.54 15.68
CA TYR A 118 13.16 4.24 14.43
C TYR A 118 12.09 5.28 14.09
N LEU A 119 10.80 4.95 14.27
CA LEU A 119 9.71 5.91 14.10
C LEU A 119 9.81 7.07 15.08
N SER A 120 10.08 6.78 16.35
CA SER A 120 10.28 7.80 17.39
C SER A 120 11.41 8.78 17.01
N ASP A 121 12.56 8.24 16.62
CA ASP A 121 13.74 9.04 16.29
C ASP A 121 13.56 9.84 14.99
N SER A 122 13.03 9.20 13.93
CA SER A 122 12.85 9.84 12.62
C SER A 122 11.78 10.94 12.61
N LYS A 123 10.79 10.83 13.51
CA LYS A 123 9.71 11.82 13.65
C LYS A 123 9.92 12.80 14.81
N ALA A 124 11.00 12.63 15.57
CA ALA A 124 11.25 13.37 16.80
C ALA A 124 10.02 13.38 17.74
N LEU A 125 9.37 12.22 17.86
CA LEU A 125 8.13 12.03 18.61
C LEU A 125 8.33 10.92 19.63
N ASP A 126 8.11 11.23 20.91
CA ASP A 126 8.24 10.23 21.98
C ASP A 126 7.35 9.01 21.72
N LEU A 127 7.94 7.81 21.86
CA LEU A 127 7.29 6.53 21.66
C LEU A 127 5.96 6.42 22.43
N ALA A 128 5.93 6.93 23.66
CA ALA A 128 4.74 6.90 24.51
C ALA A 128 3.53 7.63 23.90
N ARG A 129 3.75 8.58 22.97
CA ARG A 129 2.67 9.35 22.33
C ARG A 129 1.90 8.56 21.26
N PHE A 130 2.52 7.56 20.65
CA PHE A 130 1.88 6.79 19.56
C PHE A 130 1.79 5.30 19.82
N ASP A 131 2.52 4.75 20.80
CA ASP A 131 2.54 3.31 21.07
C ASP A 131 1.15 2.71 21.31
N LYS A 132 0.29 3.42 22.03
CA LYS A 132 -1.10 2.99 22.29
C LYS A 132 -2.00 3.01 21.05
N ALA A 133 -1.65 3.82 20.05
CA ALA A 133 -2.40 3.97 18.81
C ALA A 133 -1.92 3.01 17.71
N LEU A 134 -0.74 2.40 17.89
CA LEU A 134 -0.19 1.43 16.96
C LEU A 134 -0.95 0.11 17.03
N TYR A 135 -1.39 -0.37 15.86
CA TYR A 135 -1.69 -1.79 15.68
C TYR A 135 -0.49 -2.49 15.05
N ILE A 136 -0.30 -3.74 15.45
CA ILE A 136 0.74 -4.61 14.93
C ILE A 136 0.10 -5.94 14.57
N TYR A 137 0.23 -6.33 13.31
CA TYR A 137 -0.20 -7.63 12.81
C TYR A 137 1.01 -8.41 12.34
N THR A 138 0.99 -9.73 12.59
CA THR A 138 2.07 -10.65 12.22
C THR A 138 1.53 -11.85 11.46
N GLY A 139 2.34 -12.41 10.56
CA GLY A 139 1.99 -13.62 9.80
C GLY A 139 0.71 -13.46 8.99
N ASP A 140 -0.22 -14.40 9.13
CA ASP A 140 -1.49 -14.38 8.39
C ASP A 140 -2.34 -13.15 8.66
N GLU A 141 -2.32 -12.59 9.86
CA GLU A 141 -3.08 -11.37 10.15
C GLU A 141 -2.51 -10.17 9.41
N ALA A 142 -1.18 -10.10 9.25
CA ALA A 142 -0.53 -9.07 8.43
C ALA A 142 -0.94 -9.20 6.96
N VAL A 143 -0.91 -10.43 6.44
CA VAL A 143 -1.33 -10.75 5.06
C VAL A 143 -2.80 -10.40 4.84
N ARG A 144 -3.69 -10.80 5.77
CA ARG A 144 -5.12 -10.49 5.73
C ARG A 144 -5.34 -8.98 5.75
N HIS A 145 -4.67 -8.25 6.63
CA HIS A 145 -4.76 -6.79 6.70
C HIS A 145 -4.40 -6.13 5.38
N VAL A 146 -3.26 -6.50 4.76
CA VAL A 146 -2.86 -5.97 3.44
C VAL A 146 -3.92 -6.25 2.38
N PHE A 147 -4.53 -7.43 2.37
CA PHE A 147 -5.60 -7.76 1.42
C PHE A 147 -6.88 -6.96 1.67
N ARG A 148 -7.25 -6.74 2.94
CA ARG A 148 -8.40 -5.90 3.33
C ARG A 148 -8.20 -4.43 2.94
N VAL A 149 -6.99 -3.88 3.16
CA VAL A 149 -6.61 -2.53 2.74
C VAL A 149 -6.67 -2.41 1.20
N ALA A 150 -6.07 -3.35 0.47
CA ALA A 150 -6.11 -3.36 -1.00
C ALA A 150 -7.53 -3.46 -1.56
N ALA A 151 -8.40 -4.22 -0.89
CA ALA A 151 -9.81 -4.39 -1.25
C ALA A 151 -10.72 -3.22 -0.78
N SER A 152 -10.15 -2.20 -0.14
CA SER A 152 -10.88 -1.05 0.42
C SER A 152 -11.89 -1.41 1.52
N LEU A 153 -11.75 -2.55 2.19
CA LEU A 153 -12.63 -2.96 3.30
C LEU A 153 -12.29 -2.25 4.62
N ASP A 154 -11.04 -1.79 4.76
CA ASP A 154 -10.58 -1.05 5.93
C ASP A 154 -10.51 0.48 5.69
N SER A 155 -11.11 0.98 4.61
CA SER A 155 -11.14 2.41 4.30
C SER A 155 -12.31 3.14 4.98
N MET A 156 -12.14 4.42 5.28
CA MET A 156 -13.21 5.30 5.79
C MET A 156 -14.43 5.27 4.87
N VAL A 157 -14.20 5.23 3.54
CA VAL A 157 -15.21 4.91 2.53
C VAL A 157 -14.93 3.52 1.98
N VAL A 158 -15.72 2.54 2.42
CA VAL A 158 -15.61 1.16 1.94
C VAL A 158 -15.89 1.08 0.44
N GLY A 159 -14.97 0.47 -0.31
CA GLY A 159 -15.09 0.25 -1.76
C GLY A 159 -14.44 1.33 -2.65
N GLU A 160 -13.91 2.41 -2.08
CA GLU A 160 -13.29 3.48 -2.87
C GLU A 160 -11.98 3.03 -3.56
N PRO A 161 -11.80 3.30 -4.88
CA PRO A 161 -10.65 2.79 -5.62
C PRO A 161 -9.31 3.44 -5.26
N GLN A 162 -9.31 4.60 -4.58
CA GLN A 162 -8.13 5.42 -4.32
C GLN A 162 -7.05 4.70 -3.52
N ILE A 163 -7.41 3.95 -2.47
CA ILE A 163 -6.43 3.24 -1.62
C ILE A 163 -5.64 2.17 -2.38
N LEU A 164 -6.29 1.48 -3.34
CA LEU A 164 -5.59 0.51 -4.19
C LEU A 164 -4.58 1.19 -5.12
N GLY A 165 -4.90 2.41 -5.59
CA GLY A 165 -3.96 3.24 -6.35
C GLY A 165 -2.76 3.62 -5.51
N GLN A 166 -2.99 4.17 -4.32
CA GLN A 166 -1.94 4.57 -3.36
C GLN A 166 -1.06 3.38 -2.95
N LEU A 167 -1.64 2.21 -2.71
CA LEU A 167 -0.88 0.98 -2.41
C LEU A 167 0.00 0.54 -3.59
N LYS A 168 -0.50 0.67 -4.83
CA LYS A 168 0.31 0.40 -6.04
C LYS A 168 1.44 1.41 -6.21
N ASP A 169 1.21 2.67 -5.86
CA ASP A 169 2.24 3.70 -5.94
C ASP A 169 3.33 3.46 -4.88
N ALA A 170 2.95 3.18 -3.63
CA ALA A 170 3.88 2.76 -2.57
C ALA A 170 4.70 1.51 -2.96
N TYR A 171 4.05 0.54 -3.62
CA TYR A 171 4.73 -0.64 -4.16
C TYR A 171 5.75 -0.28 -5.24
N ARG A 172 5.42 0.63 -6.17
CA ARG A 172 6.35 1.05 -7.22
C ARG A 172 7.59 1.73 -6.64
N GLU A 173 7.42 2.57 -5.63
CA GLU A 173 8.55 3.19 -4.92
C GLU A 173 9.43 2.12 -4.26
N ALA A 174 8.83 1.19 -3.52
CA ALA A 174 9.56 0.10 -2.87
C ALA A 174 10.31 -0.79 -3.89
N ALA A 175 9.70 -1.08 -5.03
CA ALA A 175 10.35 -1.82 -6.12
C ALA A 175 11.52 -1.02 -6.75
N ALA A 176 11.35 0.29 -6.97
CA ALA A 176 12.40 1.16 -7.50
C ALA A 176 13.61 1.25 -6.57
N HIS A 177 13.38 1.26 -5.26
CA HIS A 177 14.41 1.26 -4.22
C HIS A 177 14.92 -0.15 -3.86
N LYS A 178 14.42 -1.21 -4.52
CA LYS A 178 14.74 -2.62 -4.22
C LYS A 178 14.52 -3.00 -2.75
N SER A 179 13.57 -2.36 -2.10
CA SER A 179 13.20 -2.64 -0.71
C SER A 179 12.09 -3.68 -0.58
N ALA A 180 11.32 -3.92 -1.65
CA ALA A 180 10.42 -5.06 -1.77
C ALA A 180 11.17 -6.24 -2.42
N GLY A 181 11.39 -7.31 -1.66
CA GLY A 181 12.02 -8.55 -2.11
C GLY A 181 10.99 -9.60 -2.53
N VAL A 182 11.36 -10.87 -2.46
CA VAL A 182 10.54 -11.98 -2.99
C VAL A 182 9.18 -12.06 -2.27
N VAL A 183 9.17 -11.82 -0.95
CA VAL A 183 7.98 -12.00 -0.11
C VAL A 183 6.98 -10.87 -0.34
N LEU A 184 7.41 -9.61 -0.20
CA LEU A 184 6.54 -8.45 -0.38
C LEU A 184 6.08 -8.31 -1.83
N ASN A 185 6.93 -8.60 -2.83
CA ASN A 185 6.51 -8.60 -4.24
C ASN A 185 5.34 -9.57 -4.47
N ARG A 186 5.46 -10.81 -3.98
CA ARG A 186 4.40 -11.81 -4.13
C ARG A 186 3.14 -11.43 -3.37
N LEU A 187 3.29 -10.94 -2.15
CA LEU A 187 2.18 -10.51 -1.29
C LEU A 187 1.37 -9.41 -1.98
N LEU A 188 2.03 -8.37 -2.46
CA LEU A 188 1.35 -7.21 -3.06
C LEU A 188 0.71 -7.54 -4.41
N HIS A 189 1.34 -8.37 -5.25
CA HIS A 189 0.72 -8.85 -6.48
C HIS A 189 -0.54 -9.69 -6.19
N LYS A 190 -0.48 -10.56 -5.17
CA LYS A 190 -1.65 -11.31 -4.71
C LYS A 190 -2.71 -10.36 -4.17
N ALA A 191 -2.34 -9.33 -3.40
CA ALA A 191 -3.25 -8.31 -2.90
C ALA A 191 -3.98 -7.58 -4.03
N PHE A 192 -3.27 -7.17 -5.08
CA PHE A 192 -3.88 -6.49 -6.24
C PHE A 192 -4.84 -7.40 -7.00
N PHE A 193 -4.49 -8.68 -7.16
CA PHE A 193 -5.35 -9.66 -7.78
C PHE A 193 -6.61 -9.93 -6.94
N THR A 194 -6.45 -10.13 -5.62
CA THR A 194 -7.56 -10.33 -4.69
C THR A 194 -8.48 -9.10 -4.65
N ALA A 195 -7.92 -7.89 -4.60
CA ALA A 195 -8.69 -6.65 -4.66
C ALA A 195 -9.52 -6.54 -5.96
N LYS A 196 -8.94 -6.94 -7.09
CA LYS A 196 -9.68 -7.01 -8.37
C LYS A 196 -10.84 -8.01 -8.28
N ARG A 197 -10.59 -9.23 -7.78
CA ARG A 197 -11.62 -10.26 -7.57
C ARG A 197 -12.74 -9.77 -6.67
N VAL A 198 -12.40 -9.21 -5.50
CA VAL A 198 -13.38 -8.64 -4.57
C VAL A 198 -14.27 -7.61 -5.29
N ARG A 199 -13.69 -6.70 -6.08
CA ARG A 199 -14.49 -5.69 -6.79
C ARG A 199 -15.38 -6.24 -7.90
N THR A 200 -14.98 -7.33 -8.56
CA THR A 200 -15.73 -7.91 -9.68
C THR A 200 -16.74 -8.97 -9.24
N GLU A 201 -16.45 -9.69 -8.16
CA GLU A 201 -17.25 -10.82 -7.65
C GLU A 201 -18.16 -10.42 -6.48
N THR A 202 -18.00 -9.21 -5.93
CA THR A 202 -18.85 -8.68 -4.86
C THR A 202 -19.38 -7.29 -5.23
N GLY A 203 -20.47 -6.88 -4.57
CA GLY A 203 -21.01 -5.52 -4.65
C GLY A 203 -20.13 -4.44 -4.02
N ILE A 204 -18.98 -4.78 -3.40
CA ILE A 204 -18.08 -3.77 -2.81
C ILE A 204 -17.50 -2.82 -3.86
N GLY A 205 -17.27 -3.30 -5.10
CA GLY A 205 -16.84 -2.47 -6.22
C GLY A 205 -17.98 -1.83 -7.01
N GLY A 206 -19.20 -2.36 -6.86
CA GLY A 206 -20.41 -1.85 -7.49
C GLY A 206 -21.00 -0.76 -6.61
N HIS A 207 -20.89 0.50 -7.05
CA HIS A 207 -21.30 1.68 -6.30
C HIS A 207 -20.36 1.95 -5.10
N ALA A 208 -19.15 2.45 -5.40
CA ALA A 208 -18.44 3.26 -4.42
C ALA A 208 -19.38 4.41 -4.03
N VAL A 209 -20.02 4.29 -2.87
CA VAL A 209 -20.97 5.28 -2.37
C VAL A 209 -20.19 6.47 -1.86
N SER A 210 -19.60 7.24 -2.78
CA SER A 210 -19.04 8.54 -2.48
C SER A 210 -20.18 9.52 -2.25
N ILE A 211 -19.89 10.59 -1.51
CA ILE A 211 -20.78 11.75 -1.35
C ILE A 211 -21.27 12.24 -2.72
N SER A 212 -20.38 12.23 -3.71
CA SER A 212 -20.67 12.54 -5.12
C SER A 212 -21.69 11.60 -5.76
N TYR A 213 -21.72 10.31 -5.41
CA TYR A 213 -22.73 9.36 -5.89
C TYR A 213 -24.08 9.54 -5.17
N ALA A 214 -24.06 9.75 -3.85
CA ALA A 214 -25.27 10.03 -3.07
C ALA A 214 -26.02 11.25 -3.62
N ALA A 215 -25.27 12.29 -4.00
CA ALA A 215 -25.78 13.46 -4.70
C ALA A 215 -26.54 13.12 -5.99
N ILE A 216 -26.04 12.17 -6.80
CA ILE A 216 -26.72 11.71 -8.04
C ILE A 216 -28.01 10.97 -7.73
N GLU A 217 -27.98 10.06 -6.75
CA GLU A 217 -29.16 9.27 -6.36
C GLU A 217 -30.28 10.17 -5.84
N LEU A 218 -29.94 11.17 -5.01
CA LEU A 218 -30.89 12.18 -4.58
C LEU A 218 -31.42 13.01 -5.75
N ALA A 219 -30.55 13.44 -6.67
CA ALA A 219 -30.99 14.13 -7.88
C ALA A 219 -31.99 13.29 -8.68
N ARG A 220 -31.76 11.97 -8.82
CA ARG A 220 -32.70 11.04 -9.50
C ARG A 220 -34.02 10.93 -8.76
N LYS A 221 -34.02 10.89 -7.43
CA LYS A 221 -35.27 10.89 -6.65
C LYS A 221 -36.09 12.17 -6.85
N ILE A 222 -35.42 13.31 -7.00
CA ILE A 222 -36.08 14.61 -7.19
C ILE A 222 -36.56 14.81 -8.64
N PHE A 223 -35.72 14.52 -9.63
CA PHE A 223 -35.99 14.84 -11.05
C PHE A 223 -36.42 13.64 -11.90
N GLY A 224 -36.32 12.42 -11.40
CA GLY A 224 -36.42 11.18 -12.17
C GLY A 224 -35.22 11.01 -13.09
N GLU A 225 -35.35 11.52 -14.32
CA GLU A 225 -34.27 11.54 -15.30
C GLU A 225 -33.42 12.81 -15.17
N LEU A 226 -32.09 12.61 -15.21
CA LEU A 226 -31.11 13.70 -15.17
C LEU A 226 -30.73 14.21 -16.56
N ALA A 227 -31.23 13.58 -17.62
CA ALA A 227 -30.99 14.01 -18.98
C ALA A 227 -31.46 15.46 -19.18
N ASN A 228 -30.61 16.29 -19.80
CA ASN A 228 -30.88 17.70 -20.08
C ASN A 228 -31.05 18.63 -18.87
N ARG A 229 -30.72 18.18 -17.64
CA ARG A 229 -30.73 19.05 -16.45
C ARG A 229 -29.49 19.94 -16.43
N ASN A 230 -29.68 21.24 -16.28
CA ASN A 230 -28.57 22.19 -16.23
C ASN A 230 -27.92 22.17 -14.85
N VAL A 231 -26.59 22.14 -14.80
CA VAL A 231 -25.81 21.97 -13.57
C VAL A 231 -24.88 23.17 -13.40
N MET A 232 -24.80 23.70 -12.18
CA MET A 232 -23.82 24.73 -11.82
C MET A 232 -22.92 24.23 -10.70
N LEU A 233 -21.62 24.32 -10.91
CA LEU A 233 -20.59 24.11 -9.90
C LEU A 233 -20.13 25.47 -9.36
N ILE A 234 -20.17 25.63 -8.04
CA ILE A 234 -19.64 26.80 -7.35
C ILE A 234 -18.41 26.36 -6.56
N GLY A 235 -17.23 26.82 -6.97
CA GLY A 235 -15.94 26.43 -6.38
C GLY A 235 -15.14 25.43 -7.20
N ALA A 236 -14.19 24.77 -6.55
CA ALA A 236 -13.27 23.80 -7.17
C ALA A 236 -12.82 22.73 -6.15
N GLY A 237 -13.74 22.29 -5.29
CA GLY A 237 -13.48 21.17 -4.39
C GLY A 237 -13.48 19.84 -5.15
N GLU A 238 -12.49 18.99 -4.88
CA GLU A 238 -12.30 17.69 -5.55
C GLU A 238 -13.57 16.82 -5.51
N MET A 239 -14.29 16.81 -4.38
CA MET A 239 -15.54 16.04 -4.23
C MET A 239 -16.69 16.59 -5.09
N ALA A 240 -16.78 17.91 -5.24
CA ALA A 240 -17.80 18.55 -6.06
C ALA A 240 -17.48 18.36 -7.56
N GLU A 241 -16.21 18.39 -7.94
CA GLU A 241 -15.76 18.04 -9.29
C GLU A 241 -16.14 16.62 -9.68
N LEU A 242 -15.93 15.65 -8.79
CA LEU A 242 -16.32 14.27 -9.03
C LEU A 242 -17.85 14.13 -9.21
N ALA A 243 -18.65 14.87 -8.44
CA ALA A 243 -20.10 14.86 -8.59
C ALA A 243 -20.54 15.39 -9.97
N VAL A 244 -19.88 16.44 -10.47
CA VAL A 244 -20.12 16.95 -11.82
C VAL A 244 -19.73 15.95 -12.90
N GLU A 245 -18.60 15.26 -12.76
CA GLU A 245 -18.19 14.20 -13.71
C GLU A 245 -19.23 13.08 -13.80
N HIS A 246 -19.84 12.72 -12.67
CA HIS A 246 -20.92 11.74 -12.62
C HIS A 246 -22.20 12.26 -13.30
N LEU A 247 -22.56 13.53 -13.12
CA LEU A 247 -23.70 14.16 -13.82
C LEU A 247 -23.48 14.21 -15.34
N ILE A 248 -22.26 14.48 -15.80
CA ILE A 248 -21.90 14.45 -17.22
C ILE A 248 -22.11 13.04 -17.80
N ARG A 249 -21.64 12.00 -17.09
CA ARG A 249 -21.90 10.60 -17.49
C ARG A 249 -23.38 10.25 -17.53
N ALA A 250 -24.19 10.89 -16.68
CA ALA A 250 -25.65 10.76 -16.67
C ALA A 250 -26.36 11.60 -17.76
N ARG A 251 -25.62 12.21 -18.70
CA ARG A 251 -26.12 13.05 -19.79
C ARG A 251 -26.86 14.32 -19.31
N ALA A 252 -26.37 14.94 -18.24
CA ALA A 252 -26.80 16.27 -17.84
C ALA A 252 -26.66 17.27 -19.00
N GLY A 253 -27.44 18.36 -18.94
CA GLY A 253 -27.49 19.42 -19.95
C GLY A 253 -26.28 20.35 -19.88
N LYS A 254 -26.52 21.65 -19.83
CA LYS A 254 -25.43 22.63 -19.78
C LYS A 254 -24.76 22.60 -18.41
N ILE A 255 -23.43 22.54 -18.41
CA ILE A 255 -22.60 22.69 -17.22
C ILE A 255 -22.15 24.14 -17.13
N TYR A 256 -22.29 24.74 -15.96
CA TYR A 256 -21.82 26.06 -15.61
C TYR A 256 -20.81 25.95 -14.47
N VAL A 257 -19.73 26.71 -14.52
CA VAL A 257 -18.71 26.70 -13.45
C VAL A 257 -18.42 28.12 -13.01
N ALA A 258 -18.73 28.41 -11.76
CA ALA A 258 -18.43 29.68 -11.11
C ALA A 258 -17.34 29.47 -10.06
N ASN A 259 -16.32 30.32 -10.08
CA ASN A 259 -15.25 30.29 -9.09
C ASN A 259 -14.83 31.72 -8.74
N ARG A 260 -14.49 31.96 -7.47
CA ARG A 260 -14.00 33.27 -7.01
C ARG A 260 -12.77 33.72 -7.80
N THR A 261 -11.88 32.78 -8.14
CA THR A 261 -10.79 33.02 -9.08
C THR A 261 -11.25 32.59 -10.47
N PHE A 262 -11.61 33.56 -11.32
CA PHE A 262 -12.19 33.30 -12.64
C PHE A 262 -11.31 32.39 -13.52
N GLU A 263 -9.98 32.55 -13.48
CA GLU A 263 -9.04 31.69 -14.24
C GLU A 263 -9.16 30.20 -13.86
N ARG A 264 -9.32 29.88 -12.56
CA ARG A 264 -9.56 28.51 -12.09
C ARG A 264 -10.91 28.00 -12.59
N GLY A 265 -11.95 28.84 -12.55
CA GLY A 265 -13.27 28.52 -13.11
C GLY A 265 -13.22 28.21 -14.61
N MET A 266 -12.46 28.99 -15.39
CA MET A 266 -12.27 28.73 -16.82
C MET A 266 -11.55 27.41 -17.09
N ALA A 267 -10.49 27.10 -16.35
CA ALA A 267 -9.75 25.84 -16.51
C ALA A 267 -10.66 24.64 -16.23
N LEU A 268 -11.48 24.73 -15.17
CA LEU A 268 -12.40 23.67 -14.78
C LEU A 268 -13.59 23.55 -15.75
N ALA A 269 -14.15 24.66 -16.21
CA ALA A 269 -15.19 24.68 -17.25
C ALA A 269 -14.70 24.00 -18.53
N ARG A 270 -13.46 24.27 -18.97
CA ARG A 270 -12.86 23.59 -20.13
C ARG A 270 -12.77 22.08 -19.94
N ARG A 271 -12.38 21.62 -18.74
CA ARG A 271 -12.29 20.19 -18.41
C ARG A 271 -13.64 19.49 -18.54
N PHE A 272 -14.71 20.17 -18.17
CA PHE A 272 -16.08 19.65 -18.22
C PHE A 272 -16.84 19.97 -19.52
N ASN A 273 -16.18 20.61 -20.50
CA ASN A 273 -16.84 21.14 -21.69
C ASN A 273 -18.07 22.02 -21.34
N GLY A 274 -17.95 22.77 -20.24
CA GLY A 274 -18.96 23.66 -19.69
C GLY A 274 -18.68 25.13 -19.95
N ASN A 275 -19.53 25.98 -19.39
CA ASN A 275 -19.51 27.43 -19.56
C ASN A 275 -18.96 28.07 -18.27
N PRO A 276 -17.85 28.83 -18.33
CA PRO A 276 -17.39 29.58 -17.18
C PRO A 276 -18.37 30.73 -16.89
N LEU A 277 -18.71 30.91 -15.62
CA LEU A 277 -19.45 32.05 -15.11
C LEU A 277 -18.56 32.86 -14.18
N ARG A 278 -18.69 34.18 -14.24
CA ARG A 278 -18.16 35.06 -13.20
C ARG A 278 -18.96 34.87 -11.92
N PHE A 279 -18.32 35.14 -10.79
CA PHE A 279 -18.95 34.90 -9.49
C PHE A 279 -20.19 35.78 -9.27
N GLU A 280 -20.20 36.97 -9.86
CA GLU A 280 -21.32 37.91 -9.80
C GLU A 280 -22.53 37.43 -10.64
N GLU A 281 -22.30 36.57 -11.64
CA GLU A 281 -23.34 36.07 -12.56
C GLU A 281 -24.11 34.87 -12.00
N ILE A 282 -23.72 34.36 -10.82
CA ILE A 282 -24.36 33.21 -10.17
C ILE A 282 -25.85 33.46 -10.00
N VAL A 283 -26.24 34.61 -9.44
CA VAL A 283 -27.64 34.93 -9.09
C VAL A 283 -28.52 35.02 -10.34
N ASP A 284 -28.02 35.62 -11.41
CA ASP A 284 -28.76 35.76 -12.67
C ASP A 284 -28.97 34.40 -13.36
N SER A 285 -28.02 33.48 -13.18
CA SER A 285 -28.05 32.14 -13.76
C SER A 285 -28.96 31.16 -13.01
N LEU A 286 -29.41 31.49 -11.78
CA LEU A 286 -30.31 30.66 -10.98
C LEU A 286 -31.66 30.39 -11.64
N GLY A 287 -32.04 31.15 -12.68
CA GLY A 287 -33.24 30.89 -13.47
C GLY A 287 -33.13 29.65 -14.38
N ASP A 288 -31.92 29.33 -14.82
CA ASP A 288 -31.70 28.35 -15.90
C ASP A 288 -31.07 27.04 -15.41
N VAL A 289 -30.53 27.03 -14.19
CA VAL A 289 -29.87 25.87 -13.57
C VAL A 289 -30.85 25.02 -12.78
N ASP A 290 -30.76 23.70 -12.83
CA ASP A 290 -31.61 22.78 -12.06
C ASP A 290 -30.89 22.18 -10.84
N ILE A 291 -29.57 21.97 -10.94
CA ILE A 291 -28.74 21.37 -9.89
C ILE A 291 -27.55 22.29 -9.60
N ILE A 292 -27.32 22.62 -8.33
CA ILE A 292 -26.18 23.42 -7.87
C ILE A 292 -25.35 22.59 -6.90
N ILE A 293 -24.05 22.52 -7.13
CA ILE A 293 -23.10 21.87 -6.23
C ILE A 293 -22.10 22.93 -5.77
N SER A 294 -22.02 23.15 -4.46
CA SER A 294 -21.10 24.12 -3.86
C SER A 294 -20.00 23.42 -3.08
N SER A 295 -18.76 23.87 -3.28
CA SER A 295 -17.61 23.48 -2.48
C SER A 295 -16.56 24.59 -2.58
N THR A 296 -16.73 25.63 -1.76
CA THR A 296 -15.78 26.72 -1.59
C THR A 296 -15.16 26.73 -0.20
N GLY A 297 -14.14 27.58 0.00
CA GLY A 297 -13.55 27.86 1.30
C GLY A 297 -13.99 29.20 1.87
N ALA A 298 -15.21 29.66 1.54
CA ALA A 298 -15.71 30.95 1.99
C ALA A 298 -16.01 30.92 3.51
N PRO A 299 -15.71 32.00 4.25
CA PRO A 299 -16.01 32.08 5.68
C PRO A 299 -17.50 32.38 5.98
N GLY A 300 -18.38 32.35 4.97
CA GLY A 300 -19.81 32.63 5.10
C GLY A 300 -20.58 32.24 3.83
N PHE A 301 -21.90 32.41 3.84
CA PHE A 301 -22.76 31.92 2.77
C PHE A 301 -22.52 32.62 1.43
N VAL A 302 -22.19 31.83 0.42
CA VAL A 302 -22.12 32.21 -0.99
C VAL A 302 -23.52 32.38 -1.58
N LEU A 303 -24.46 31.51 -1.19
CA LEU A 303 -25.87 31.60 -1.59
C LEU A 303 -26.73 31.85 -0.36
N THR A 304 -27.43 32.99 -0.37
CA THR A 304 -28.36 33.38 0.70
C THR A 304 -29.81 33.20 0.28
N ARG A 305 -30.72 33.07 1.25
CA ARG A 305 -32.17 32.97 0.98
C ARG A 305 -32.71 34.09 0.09
N GLN A 306 -32.26 35.33 0.30
CA GLN A 306 -32.74 36.48 -0.48
C GLN A 306 -32.30 36.39 -1.94
N MET A 307 -31.06 35.94 -2.19
CA MET A 307 -30.52 35.75 -3.54
C MET A 307 -31.30 34.67 -4.31
N VAL A 308 -31.72 33.59 -3.65
CA VAL A 308 -32.48 32.51 -4.30
C VAL A 308 -33.95 32.88 -4.50
N LYS A 309 -34.57 33.58 -3.54
CA LYS A 309 -36.01 33.90 -3.55
C LYS A 309 -36.46 34.68 -4.79
N SER A 310 -35.65 35.62 -5.27
CA SER A 310 -36.01 36.47 -6.42
C SER A 310 -36.05 35.68 -7.76
N PRO A 311 -35.01 34.89 -8.11
CA PRO A 311 -35.01 34.01 -9.28
C PRO A 311 -36.11 32.93 -9.28
N LEU A 312 -36.55 32.43 -8.12
CA LEU A 312 -37.59 31.37 -8.06
C LEU A 312 -38.88 31.74 -8.80
N ARG A 313 -39.27 33.01 -8.81
CA ARG A 313 -40.46 33.47 -9.55
C ARG A 313 -40.33 33.22 -11.06
N ARG A 314 -39.12 33.31 -11.61
CA ARG A 314 -38.84 33.07 -13.04
C ARG A 314 -38.88 31.59 -13.39
N ARG A 315 -38.72 30.70 -12.41
CA ARG A 315 -38.65 29.24 -12.60
C ARG A 315 -40.00 28.56 -12.81
N ARG A 316 -41.13 29.26 -12.62
CA ARG A 316 -42.50 28.73 -12.79
C ARG A 316 -42.74 27.37 -12.10
N GLY A 317 -42.21 27.21 -10.89
CA GLY A 317 -42.38 26.00 -10.08
C GLY A 317 -41.40 24.86 -10.39
N ARG A 318 -40.44 25.03 -11.31
CA ARG A 318 -39.37 24.04 -11.52
C ARG A 318 -38.50 23.90 -10.28
N ALA A 319 -38.28 22.65 -9.87
CA ALA A 319 -37.42 22.31 -8.73
C ALA A 319 -36.00 22.86 -8.89
N LEU A 320 -35.39 23.27 -7.79
CA LEU A 320 -33.98 23.62 -7.70
C LEU A 320 -33.35 22.74 -6.62
N PHE A 321 -32.31 21.99 -6.98
CA PHE A 321 -31.59 21.11 -6.06
C PHE A 321 -30.22 21.70 -5.76
N LEU A 322 -29.91 21.90 -4.48
CA LEU A 322 -28.67 22.49 -4.00
C LEU A 322 -27.96 21.49 -3.09
N ILE A 323 -26.66 21.32 -3.34
CA ILE A 323 -25.79 20.40 -2.62
C ILE A 323 -24.63 21.21 -2.05
N ASP A 324 -24.54 21.28 -0.73
CA ASP A 324 -23.48 21.99 -0.01
C ASP A 324 -22.44 20.99 0.53
N ILE A 325 -21.28 20.96 -0.11
CA ILE A 325 -20.14 20.11 0.27
C ILE A 325 -19.01 20.98 0.87
N ALA A 326 -19.32 22.21 1.29
CA ALA A 326 -18.35 23.11 1.91
C ALA A 326 -18.35 23.01 3.44
N VAL A 327 -17.17 23.19 4.03
CA VAL A 327 -16.97 23.31 5.47
C VAL A 327 -16.01 24.47 5.73
N PRO A 328 -16.47 25.63 6.24
CA PRO A 328 -17.86 25.99 6.61
C PRO A 328 -18.86 26.04 5.43
N ARG A 329 -20.15 26.00 5.74
CA ARG A 329 -21.25 25.93 4.74
C ARG A 329 -21.27 27.14 3.80
N ASP A 330 -21.46 26.87 2.50
CA ASP A 330 -21.62 27.88 1.46
C ASP A 330 -23.08 28.31 1.28
N ILE A 331 -24.03 27.45 1.66
CA ILE A 331 -25.44 27.65 1.37
C ILE A 331 -26.18 27.92 2.67
N ASP A 332 -26.89 29.04 2.69
CA ASP A 332 -27.77 29.43 3.79
C ASP A 332 -28.86 28.37 4.03
N PRO A 333 -28.88 27.68 5.20
CA PRO A 333 -29.87 26.63 5.49
C PRO A 333 -31.32 27.12 5.41
N ASP A 334 -31.58 28.42 5.62
CA ASP A 334 -32.92 28.99 5.54
C ASP A 334 -33.52 28.91 4.12
N ILE A 335 -32.70 28.64 3.09
CA ILE A 335 -33.15 28.37 1.71
C ILE A 335 -34.10 27.15 1.67
N HIS A 336 -33.92 26.17 2.56
CA HIS A 336 -34.77 24.96 2.62
C HIS A 336 -36.26 25.30 2.86
N SER A 337 -36.56 26.45 3.45
CA SER A 337 -37.95 26.91 3.66
C SER A 337 -38.67 27.38 2.37
N LEU A 338 -37.97 27.47 1.24
CA LEU A 338 -38.53 27.91 -0.03
C LEU A 338 -39.19 26.74 -0.78
N SER A 339 -40.37 27.00 -1.36
CA SER A 339 -41.11 26.00 -2.13
C SER A 339 -40.34 25.53 -3.37
N ASN A 340 -40.32 24.21 -3.62
CA ASN A 340 -39.63 23.56 -4.74
C ASN A 340 -38.10 23.80 -4.73
N VAL A 341 -37.53 24.01 -3.55
CA VAL A 341 -36.08 24.08 -3.35
C VAL A 341 -35.67 22.98 -2.39
N TYR A 342 -34.66 22.21 -2.78
CA TYR A 342 -34.15 21.09 -2.02
C TYR A 342 -32.69 21.40 -1.69
N VAL A 343 -32.37 21.53 -0.41
CA VAL A 343 -31.00 21.81 0.08
C VAL A 343 -30.53 20.62 0.88
N TYR A 344 -29.37 20.09 0.53
CA TYR A 344 -28.74 18.97 1.21
C TYR A 344 -27.29 19.34 1.51
N ASP A 345 -26.85 19.07 2.73
CA ASP A 345 -25.46 19.24 3.12
C ASP A 345 -24.69 17.91 3.08
N ILE A 346 -23.40 17.95 3.42
CA ILE A 346 -22.53 16.79 3.45
C ILE A 346 -23.03 15.69 4.40
N ASP A 347 -23.66 16.07 5.51
CA ASP A 347 -24.16 15.13 6.52
C ASP A 347 -25.43 14.42 6.01
N ASP A 348 -26.33 15.15 5.34
CA ASP A 348 -27.51 14.56 4.70
C ASP A 348 -27.13 13.54 3.62
N LEU A 349 -26.06 13.82 2.85
CA LEU A 349 -25.52 12.90 1.86
C LEU A 349 -24.96 11.63 2.49
N GLN A 350 -24.31 11.74 3.66
CA GLN A 350 -23.86 10.58 4.44
C GLN A 350 -25.03 9.71 4.88
N GLY A 351 -26.14 10.30 5.35
CA GLY A 351 -27.33 9.54 5.75
C GLY A 351 -27.95 8.72 4.61
N VAL A 352 -27.86 9.18 3.35
CA VAL A 352 -28.31 8.42 2.18
C VAL A 352 -27.38 7.24 1.87
N VAL A 353 -26.08 7.37 2.16
CA VAL A 353 -25.10 6.28 2.05
C VAL A 353 -25.37 5.17 3.08
N GLU A 354 -25.89 5.53 4.24
CA GLU A 354 -26.16 4.63 5.37
C GLU A 354 -27.43 3.78 5.20
N GLY A 355 -28.36 4.15 4.32
CA GLY A 355 -29.59 3.40 4.07
C GLY A 355 -29.41 1.97 3.50
N ASN A 356 -28.19 1.57 3.11
CA ASN A 356 -27.85 0.28 2.49
C ASN A 356 -26.98 -0.64 3.37
N ILE A 357 -26.93 -0.43 4.70
CA ILE A 357 -26.02 -1.15 5.61
C ILE A 357 -26.16 -2.68 5.55
N GLU A 358 -27.37 -3.24 5.47
CA GLU A 358 -27.57 -4.70 5.47
C GLU A 358 -27.04 -5.40 4.20
N ASP A 359 -27.27 -4.81 3.03
CA ASP A 359 -26.69 -5.31 1.78
C ASP A 359 -25.16 -5.17 1.80
N ARG A 360 -24.64 -4.08 2.39
CA ARG A 360 -23.20 -3.86 2.56
C ARG A 360 -22.56 -4.89 3.48
N LEU A 361 -23.21 -5.25 4.58
CA LEU A 361 -22.75 -6.31 5.48
C LEU A 361 -22.69 -7.65 4.74
N ARG A 362 -23.70 -7.97 3.94
CA ARG A 362 -23.72 -9.19 3.12
C ARG A 362 -22.60 -9.22 2.08
N GLU A 363 -22.34 -8.11 1.38
CA GLU A 363 -21.25 -8.02 0.41
C GLU A 363 -19.86 -8.00 1.05
N ALA A 364 -19.73 -7.37 2.23
CA ALA A 364 -18.49 -7.40 3.01
C ALA A 364 -18.16 -8.83 3.47
N LEU A 365 -19.15 -9.60 3.91
CA LEU A 365 -18.96 -11.02 4.26
C LEU A 365 -18.48 -11.87 3.08
N LYS A 366 -18.99 -11.60 1.86
CA LYS A 366 -18.49 -12.27 0.65
C LYS A 366 -17.05 -11.86 0.36
N ALA A 367 -16.71 -10.58 0.51
CA ALA A 367 -15.36 -10.08 0.31
C ALA A 367 -14.37 -10.68 1.31
N GLU A 368 -14.72 -10.79 2.59
CA GLU A 368 -13.89 -11.42 3.62
C GLU A 368 -13.61 -12.90 3.28
N ARG A 369 -14.61 -13.65 2.77
CA ARG A 369 -14.39 -15.04 2.30
C ARG A 369 -13.36 -15.14 1.17
N LEU A 370 -13.41 -14.22 0.21
CA LEU A 370 -12.43 -14.16 -0.89
C LEU A 370 -11.02 -13.81 -0.37
N ILE A 371 -10.94 -12.96 0.66
CA ILE A 371 -9.69 -12.62 1.32
C ILE A 371 -9.13 -13.84 2.07
N ASP A 372 -9.94 -14.56 2.85
CA ASP A 372 -9.50 -15.75 3.55
C ASP A 372 -8.99 -16.85 2.59
N GLU A 373 -9.67 -17.06 1.46
CA GLU A 373 -9.20 -17.97 0.40
C GLU A 373 -7.82 -17.53 -0.14
N ALA A 374 -7.65 -16.22 -0.35
CA ALA A 374 -6.40 -15.66 -0.83
C ALA A 374 -5.27 -15.77 0.22
N VAL A 375 -5.57 -15.58 1.51
CA VAL A 375 -4.62 -15.74 2.63
C VAL A 375 -4.13 -17.18 2.66
N LEU A 376 -5.04 -18.17 2.63
CA LEU A 376 -4.66 -19.60 2.59
C LEU A 376 -3.82 -19.95 1.36
N THR A 377 -4.13 -19.35 0.21
CA THR A 377 -3.34 -19.55 -1.01
C THR A 377 -1.94 -18.92 -0.90
N PHE A 378 -1.83 -17.74 -0.28
CA PHE A 378 -0.55 -17.10 -0.03
C PHE A 378 0.28 -17.88 1.00
N ARG A 379 -0.35 -18.33 2.11
CA ARG A 379 0.29 -19.14 3.15
C ARG A 379 0.92 -20.39 2.56
N ARG A 380 0.19 -21.15 1.74
CA ARG A 380 0.73 -22.36 1.08
C ARG A 380 1.98 -22.04 0.28
N TRP A 381 1.94 -21.01 -0.56
CA TRP A 381 3.11 -20.55 -1.30
C TRP A 381 4.26 -20.12 -0.37
N PHE A 382 3.94 -19.43 0.73
CA PHE A 382 4.93 -18.96 1.68
C PHE A 382 5.62 -20.14 2.38
N GLU A 383 4.89 -21.21 2.71
CA GLU A 383 5.42 -22.46 3.24
C GLU A 383 6.31 -23.21 2.23
N GLU A 384 6.09 -23.07 0.92
CA GLU A 384 6.97 -23.67 -0.10
C GLU A 384 8.40 -23.10 -0.05
N LEU A 385 8.59 -21.91 0.54
CA LEU A 385 9.91 -21.28 0.68
C LEU A 385 10.83 -22.03 1.65
N ASP A 386 10.29 -22.78 2.63
CA ASP A 386 11.09 -23.60 3.57
C ASP A 386 11.95 -24.64 2.84
N ALA A 387 11.45 -25.14 1.70
CA ALA A 387 12.15 -26.15 0.93
C ALA A 387 13.30 -25.57 0.10
N VAL A 388 13.31 -24.25 -0.16
CA VAL A 388 14.25 -23.62 -1.10
C VAL A 388 15.72 -23.79 -0.69
N PRO A 389 16.13 -23.55 0.58
CA PRO A 389 17.52 -23.76 0.99
C PRO A 389 17.97 -25.21 0.84
N THR A 390 17.11 -26.16 1.23
CA THR A 390 17.38 -27.60 1.11
C THR A 390 17.48 -28.04 -0.35
N ILE A 391 16.60 -27.55 -1.22
CA ILE A 391 16.66 -27.81 -2.67
C ILE A 391 17.96 -27.26 -3.26
N LYS A 392 18.38 -26.06 -2.85
CA LYS A 392 19.63 -25.44 -3.31
C LYS A 392 20.84 -26.28 -2.88
N ALA A 393 20.95 -26.61 -1.60
CA ALA A 393 22.03 -27.44 -1.07
C ALA A 393 22.08 -28.82 -1.75
N LEU A 394 20.92 -29.42 -2.03
CA LEU A 394 20.84 -30.69 -2.75
C LEU A 394 21.39 -30.59 -4.19
N HIS A 395 21.07 -29.51 -4.91
CA HIS A 395 21.62 -29.26 -6.25
C HIS A 395 23.13 -29.04 -6.21
N GLU A 396 23.62 -28.26 -5.24
CA GLU A 396 25.05 -27.99 -5.07
C GLU A 396 25.82 -29.27 -4.73
N ARG A 397 25.30 -30.11 -3.83
CA ARG A 397 25.90 -31.39 -3.46
C ARG A 397 26.01 -32.36 -4.65
N LEU A 398 24.90 -32.61 -5.36
CA LEU A 398 24.93 -33.52 -6.51
C LEU A 398 25.71 -32.95 -7.68
N GLY A 399 25.64 -31.63 -7.90
CA GLY A 399 26.45 -30.94 -8.90
C GLY A 399 27.94 -31.05 -8.61
N GLY A 400 28.35 -30.88 -7.35
CA GLY A 400 29.73 -31.04 -6.90
C GLY A 400 30.26 -32.45 -7.09
N ILE A 401 29.48 -33.47 -6.72
CA ILE A 401 29.84 -34.89 -6.94
C ILE A 401 30.02 -35.16 -8.44
N ALA A 402 29.06 -34.73 -9.26
CA ALA A 402 29.08 -34.90 -10.70
C ALA A 402 30.28 -34.20 -11.37
N ALA A 403 30.61 -32.99 -10.93
CA ALA A 403 31.78 -32.25 -11.42
C ALA A 403 33.10 -32.94 -11.04
N ALA A 404 33.23 -33.37 -9.79
CA ALA A 404 34.44 -34.05 -9.31
C ALA A 404 34.71 -35.37 -10.04
N GLU A 405 33.66 -36.19 -10.26
CA GLU A 405 33.82 -37.45 -11.00
C GLU A 405 34.09 -37.23 -12.49
N LEU A 406 33.51 -36.18 -13.08
CA LEU A 406 33.78 -35.80 -14.45
C LEU A 406 35.25 -35.37 -14.64
N GLU A 407 35.76 -34.52 -13.76
CA GLU A 407 37.16 -34.07 -13.79
C GLU A 407 38.14 -35.23 -13.62
N LYS A 408 37.91 -36.13 -12.65
CA LYS A 408 38.74 -37.33 -12.50
C LYS A 408 38.74 -38.19 -13.76
N THR A 409 37.57 -38.40 -14.37
CA THR A 409 37.45 -39.24 -15.58
C THR A 409 38.19 -38.61 -16.77
N MET A 410 38.04 -37.30 -16.97
CA MET A 410 38.72 -36.55 -18.02
C MET A 410 40.25 -36.55 -17.80
N ALA A 411 40.70 -36.37 -16.55
CA ALA A 411 42.12 -36.30 -16.23
C ALA A 411 42.85 -37.65 -16.31
N HIS A 412 42.20 -38.76 -15.92
CA HIS A 412 42.85 -40.05 -15.76
C HIS A 412 42.55 -41.09 -16.85
N SER A 413 41.36 -41.07 -17.44
CA SER A 413 40.87 -42.16 -18.31
C SER A 413 40.68 -41.76 -19.77
N LEU A 414 40.55 -40.47 -20.05
CA LEU A 414 40.26 -39.93 -21.39
C LEU A 414 41.28 -38.86 -21.81
N SER A 415 42.58 -39.18 -21.72
CA SER A 415 43.65 -38.28 -22.19
C SER A 415 43.56 -38.09 -23.71
N GLY A 416 43.24 -36.87 -24.17
CA GLY A 416 43.18 -36.51 -25.59
C GLY A 416 41.81 -36.10 -26.13
N LEU A 417 40.83 -35.82 -25.26
CA LEU A 417 39.54 -35.25 -25.68
C LEU A 417 39.70 -33.88 -26.35
N SER A 418 38.89 -33.61 -27.37
CA SER A 418 38.75 -32.25 -27.89
C SER A 418 37.92 -31.40 -26.92
N ALA A 419 38.05 -30.07 -26.99
CA ALA A 419 37.21 -29.15 -26.21
C ALA A 419 35.70 -29.36 -26.46
N SER A 420 35.32 -29.83 -27.65
CA SER A 420 33.93 -30.16 -28.00
C SER A 420 33.44 -31.41 -27.27
N ASP A 421 34.29 -32.42 -27.12
CA ASP A 421 33.93 -33.66 -26.41
C ASP A 421 33.83 -33.42 -24.90
N GLU A 422 34.72 -32.60 -24.35
CA GLU A 422 34.62 -32.19 -22.95
C GLU A 422 33.32 -31.45 -22.65
N ASP A 423 32.91 -30.51 -23.51
CA ASP A 423 31.63 -29.80 -23.36
C ASP A 423 30.43 -30.73 -23.54
N ALA A 424 30.48 -31.69 -24.46
CA ALA A 424 29.44 -32.71 -24.62
C ALA A 424 29.28 -33.56 -23.33
N LEU A 425 30.38 -34.00 -22.72
CA LEU A 425 30.37 -34.75 -21.47
C LEU A 425 29.87 -33.90 -20.28
N ARG A 426 30.29 -32.64 -20.17
CA ARG A 426 29.78 -31.69 -19.16
C ARG A 426 28.27 -31.48 -19.28
N ARG A 427 27.77 -31.31 -20.50
CA ARG A 427 26.32 -31.17 -20.78
C ARG A 427 25.56 -32.43 -20.44
N MET A 428 26.09 -33.61 -20.79
CA MET A 428 25.48 -34.90 -20.45
C MET A 428 25.37 -35.08 -18.93
N CYS A 429 26.45 -34.83 -18.19
CA CYS A 429 26.49 -34.98 -16.74
C CYS A 429 25.51 -34.00 -16.05
N THR A 430 25.50 -32.73 -16.49
CA THR A 430 24.54 -31.72 -16.03
C THR A 430 23.09 -32.13 -16.30
N ALA A 431 22.82 -32.70 -17.49
CA ALA A 431 21.48 -33.17 -17.85
C ALA A 431 21.04 -34.38 -16.99
N MET A 432 21.95 -35.30 -16.66
CA MET A 432 21.69 -36.40 -15.73
C MET A 432 21.33 -35.89 -14.33
N VAL A 433 22.14 -35.00 -13.76
CA VAL A 433 21.88 -34.40 -12.45
C VAL A 433 20.51 -33.70 -12.43
N ARG A 434 20.21 -32.90 -13.45
CA ARG A 434 18.88 -32.25 -13.59
C ARG A 434 17.73 -33.25 -13.65
N LYS A 435 17.88 -34.37 -14.38
CA LYS A 435 16.85 -35.42 -14.45
C LYS A 435 16.65 -36.13 -13.12
N ILE A 436 17.73 -36.46 -12.41
CA ILE A 436 17.69 -37.08 -11.08
C ILE A 436 16.99 -36.16 -10.08
N LEU A 437 17.34 -34.86 -10.08
CA LEU A 437 16.81 -33.88 -9.15
C LEU A 437 15.39 -33.40 -9.47
N HIS A 438 14.85 -33.71 -10.65
CA HIS A 438 13.51 -33.28 -11.05
C HIS A 438 12.42 -33.76 -10.06
N HIS A 439 12.40 -35.05 -9.74
CA HIS A 439 11.38 -35.62 -8.84
C HIS A 439 11.57 -35.18 -7.38
N PRO A 440 12.77 -35.27 -6.76
CA PRO A 440 13.00 -34.75 -5.41
C PRO A 440 12.63 -33.27 -5.25
N THR A 441 13.00 -32.43 -6.21
CA THR A 441 12.68 -30.99 -6.17
C THR A 441 11.17 -30.75 -6.20
N ARG A 442 10.44 -31.50 -7.03
CA ARG A 442 8.97 -31.38 -7.10
C ARG A 442 8.30 -31.88 -5.82
N TYR A 443 8.75 -33.01 -5.29
CA TYR A 443 8.22 -33.58 -4.05
C TYR A 443 8.41 -32.62 -2.86
N LEU A 444 9.60 -32.03 -2.74
CA LEU A 444 9.91 -31.05 -1.68
C LEU A 444 9.11 -29.75 -1.82
N LYS A 445 8.74 -29.34 -3.04
CA LYS A 445 7.91 -28.14 -3.27
C LYS A 445 6.41 -28.36 -3.08
N ARG A 446 5.86 -29.51 -3.48
CA ARG A 446 4.39 -29.71 -3.58
C ARG A 446 3.82 -30.74 -2.62
N ASP A 447 4.46 -31.91 -2.52
CA ASP A 447 3.85 -33.09 -1.90
C ASP A 447 4.26 -33.26 -0.42
N GLY A 448 5.38 -32.67 -0.02
CA GLY A 448 5.83 -32.62 1.38
C GLY A 448 4.95 -31.79 2.32
N GLN A 449 3.92 -31.10 1.81
CA GLN A 449 3.02 -30.25 2.62
C GLN A 449 1.75 -30.95 3.13
N MET A 450 1.42 -32.15 2.62
CA MET A 450 0.29 -32.93 3.16
C MET A 450 0.61 -33.66 4.48
N GLY A 451 1.82 -33.45 5.04
CA GLY A 451 2.28 -34.00 6.32
C GLY A 451 3.28 -33.08 7.01
N ASP A 452 4.10 -33.65 7.90
CA ASP A 452 5.14 -32.90 8.63
C ASP A 452 6.31 -32.53 7.69
N SER A 453 6.12 -31.45 6.93
CA SER A 453 7.08 -30.95 5.93
C SER A 453 8.49 -30.77 6.49
N ARG A 454 8.60 -30.38 7.77
CA ARG A 454 9.88 -30.26 8.48
C ARG A 454 10.59 -31.60 8.62
N LYS A 455 9.87 -32.69 8.94
CA LYS A 455 10.46 -34.04 8.99
C LYS A 455 10.96 -34.50 7.64
N VAL A 456 10.22 -34.23 6.57
CA VAL A 456 10.65 -34.55 5.20
C VAL A 456 11.93 -33.79 4.85
N LEU A 457 11.98 -32.49 5.12
CA LEU A 457 13.17 -31.67 4.90
C LEU A 457 14.36 -32.17 5.71
N ALA A 458 14.20 -32.43 7.01
CA ALA A 458 15.25 -32.96 7.86
C ALA A 458 15.76 -34.33 7.38
N THR A 459 14.87 -35.19 6.90
CA THR A 459 15.23 -36.49 6.34
C THR A 459 16.09 -36.34 5.08
N VAL A 460 15.70 -35.46 4.15
CA VAL A 460 16.50 -35.21 2.93
C VAL A 460 17.86 -34.62 3.28
N ARG A 461 17.92 -33.66 4.20
CA ARG A 461 19.20 -33.08 4.64
C ARG A 461 20.13 -34.14 5.21
N LYS A 462 19.61 -35.06 6.02
CA LYS A 462 20.38 -36.19 6.57
C LYS A 462 20.79 -37.22 5.52
N LEU A 463 19.89 -37.58 4.60
CA LEU A 463 20.16 -38.59 3.56
C LEU A 463 21.28 -38.18 2.60
N PHE A 464 21.43 -36.87 2.36
CA PHE A 464 22.42 -36.33 1.43
C PHE A 464 23.58 -35.59 2.12
N SER A 465 23.66 -35.65 3.46
CA SER A 465 24.63 -34.88 4.27
C SER A 465 24.71 -33.40 3.86
N LEU A 466 23.57 -32.70 3.87
CA LEU A 466 23.47 -31.30 3.45
C LEU A 466 23.80 -30.29 4.57
N ASP A 467 23.97 -30.77 5.81
CA ASP A 467 24.30 -29.99 7.01
C ASP A 467 25.79 -30.10 7.40
N GLU A 468 26.55 -30.98 6.76
CA GLU A 468 27.96 -31.21 7.05
C GLU A 468 28.84 -30.33 6.16
N GLU A 469 29.29 -29.20 6.72
CA GLU A 469 30.61 -28.60 6.47
C GLU A 469 31.42 -28.56 7.77
#